data_AF-A0A2I0HZI5-F1
#
_entry.id   AF-A0A2I0HZI5-F1
#
_cell.length_a   1.000
_cell.length_b   1.000
_cell.length_c   1.000
_cell.angle_alpha   90.00
_cell.angle_beta   90.00
_cell.angle_gamma   90.00
#
_symmetry.space_group_name_H-M   'P 1'
#
loop_
_entity.id
_entity.type
_entity.pdbx_description
1 polymer ?
#
loop_
_entity_poly.entity_id
_entity_poly.type
_entity_poly.pdbx_seq_one_letter_code
_entity_poly.pdbx_strand_id
1 'polypeptide(L)'
;MEEEDEVVNLLRDRFRLSGISIAEVEEHLAKDLQLFAWHARRKTVKMEDVIISTHRNENLAASARSFCDNLATKAPKSERRPRRSKLLITDDKAASSLDLEDQEQEDITPTD
;
A
#
# COMPACT_ATOMS: atom_id res chain seq x y z
N MET A 1 -48.71 21.39 5.25
CA MET A 1 -48.55 19.92 5.43
C MET A 1 -47.90 19.33 4.18
N GLU A 2 -48.48 19.50 2.98
CA GLU A 2 -47.86 19.03 1.72
C GLU A 2 -46.47 19.62 1.45
N GLU A 3 -46.27 20.93 1.65
CA GLU A 3 -44.95 21.57 1.48
C GLU A 3 -43.88 21.04 2.44
N GLU A 4 -44.25 20.64 3.66
CA GLU A 4 -43.31 20.07 4.62
C GLU A 4 -42.88 18.67 4.20
N ASP A 5 -43.83 17.87 3.69
CA ASP A 5 -43.54 16.55 3.12
C ASP A 5 -42.64 16.66 1.87
N GLU A 6 -42.85 17.67 1.02
CA GLU A 6 -41.99 17.97 -0.12
C GLU A 6 -40.57 18.35 0.29
N VAL A 7 -40.40 19.22 1.29
CA VAL A 7 -39.08 19.60 1.81
C VAL A 7 -38.37 18.40 2.43
N VAL A 8 -39.08 17.56 3.18
CA VAL A 8 -38.53 16.32 3.77
C VAL A 8 -38.09 15.35 2.68
N ASN A 9 -38.88 15.18 1.62
CA ASN A 9 -38.53 14.33 0.48
C ASN A 9 -37.33 14.88 -0.30
N LEU A 10 -37.30 16.19 -0.55
CA LEU A 10 -36.16 16.85 -1.18
C LEU A 10 -34.87 16.66 -0.35
N LEU A 11 -34.97 16.83 0.98
CA LEU A 11 -33.84 16.64 1.87
C LEU A 11 -33.35 15.19 1.83
N ARG A 12 -34.28 14.22 1.85
CA ARG A 12 -33.97 12.80 1.72
C ARG A 12 -33.25 12.51 0.39
N ASP A 13 -33.74 13.05 -0.71
CA ASP A 13 -33.13 12.83 -2.02
C ASP A 13 -31.73 13.44 -2.10
N ARG A 14 -31.51 14.64 -1.53
CA ARG A 14 -30.18 15.24 -1.44
C ARG A 14 -29.23 14.40 -0.59
N PHE A 15 -29.68 13.87 0.55
CA PHE A 15 -28.87 12.97 1.35
C PHE A 15 -28.53 11.68 0.61
N ARG A 16 -29.50 11.10 -0.11
CA ARG A 16 -29.28 9.91 -0.93
C ARG A 16 -28.24 10.17 -2.03
N LEU A 17 -28.38 11.27 -2.76
CA LEU A 17 -27.43 11.65 -3.82
C LEU A 17 -26.04 11.94 -3.26
N SER A 18 -25.94 12.63 -2.12
CA SER A 18 -24.66 12.85 -1.45
C SER A 18 -24.00 11.54 -1.02
N GLY A 19 -24.79 10.60 -0.48
CA GLY A 19 -24.29 9.28 -0.08
C GLY A 19 -23.77 8.47 -1.27
N ILE A 20 -24.51 8.46 -2.38
CA ILE A 20 -24.07 7.81 -3.63
C ILE A 20 -22.78 8.45 -4.14
N SER A 21 -22.72 9.79 -4.21
CA SER A 21 -21.54 10.50 -4.68
C SER A 21 -20.29 10.23 -3.83
N ILE A 22 -20.44 10.14 -2.50
CA ILE A 22 -19.33 9.77 -1.61
C ILE A 22 -18.87 8.34 -1.88
N ALA A 23 -19.81 7.39 -1.99
CA ALA A 23 -19.48 5.99 -2.25
C ALA A 23 -18.75 5.79 -3.59
N GLU A 24 -19.17 6.52 -4.63
CA GLU A 24 -18.49 6.52 -5.92
C GLU A 24 -17.06 7.03 -5.80
N VAL A 25 -16.84 8.14 -5.08
CA VAL A 25 -15.48 8.69 -4.88
C VAL A 25 -14.60 7.73 -4.09
N GLU A 26 -15.14 7.07 -3.05
CA GLU A 26 -14.44 6.05 -2.28
C GLU A 26 -14.04 4.84 -3.14
N GLU A 27 -14.92 4.39 -4.03
CA GLU A 27 -14.61 3.30 -4.97
C GLU A 27 -13.43 3.65 -5.89
N HIS A 28 -13.42 4.85 -6.46
CA HIS A 28 -12.31 5.31 -7.30
C HIS A 28 -11.02 5.40 -6.48
N LEU A 29 -11.07 5.98 -5.28
CA LEU A 29 -9.93 6.08 -4.39
C LEU A 29 -9.38 4.69 -4.04
N ALA A 30 -10.22 3.71 -3.75
CA ALA A 30 -9.79 2.36 -3.40
C ALA A 30 -9.04 1.68 -4.57
N LYS A 31 -9.53 1.83 -5.80
CA LYS A 31 -8.87 1.30 -7.00
C LYS A 31 -7.50 1.96 -7.22
N ASP A 32 -7.43 3.27 -7.05
CA ASP A 32 -6.19 4.03 -7.18
C ASP A 32 -5.15 3.57 -6.14
N LEU A 33 -5.55 3.43 -4.88
CA LEU A 33 -4.65 2.97 -3.80
C LEU A 33 -4.12 1.55 -4.06
N GLN A 34 -4.98 0.66 -4.56
CA GLN A 34 -4.57 -0.69 -4.95
C GLN A 34 -3.54 -0.64 -6.09
N LEU A 35 -3.76 0.20 -7.09
CA LEU A 35 -2.87 0.36 -8.23
C LEU A 35 -1.49 0.89 -7.80
N PHE A 36 -1.44 1.89 -6.92
CA PHE A 36 -0.17 2.42 -6.40
C PHE A 36 0.62 1.39 -5.61
N ALA A 37 -0.05 0.62 -4.74
CA ALA A 37 0.59 -0.48 -4.04
C ALA A 37 1.16 -1.52 -5.02
N TRP A 38 0.41 -1.85 -6.08
CA TRP A 38 0.83 -2.82 -7.08
C TRP A 38 2.01 -2.34 -7.92
N HIS A 39 2.05 -1.07 -8.29
CA HIS A 39 3.20 -0.44 -8.97
C HIS A 39 4.47 -0.47 -8.10
N ALA A 40 4.33 -0.34 -6.78
CA ALA A 40 5.42 -0.53 -5.83
C ALA A 40 5.72 -2.02 -5.53
N ARG A 41 5.15 -2.96 -6.29
CA ARG A 41 5.27 -4.42 -6.12
C ARG A 41 4.84 -4.91 -4.72
N ARG A 42 3.89 -4.21 -4.10
CA ARG A 42 3.29 -4.57 -2.80
C ARG A 42 1.86 -5.07 -2.98
N LYS A 43 1.38 -5.87 -2.03
CA LYS A 43 -0.03 -6.28 -1.90
C LYS A 43 -0.78 -5.52 -0.80
N THR A 44 -0.07 -4.69 -0.05
CA THR A 44 -0.58 -3.94 1.09
C THR A 44 -0.38 -2.45 0.84
N VAL A 45 -1.47 -1.70 1.03
CA VAL A 45 -1.50 -0.24 0.93
C VAL A 45 -0.76 0.36 2.13
N LYS A 46 0.04 1.39 1.87
CA LYS A 46 0.76 2.18 2.88
C LYS A 46 0.41 3.67 2.75
N MET A 47 0.91 4.48 3.68
CA MET A 47 0.66 5.93 3.67
C MET A 47 1.21 6.62 2.41
N GLU A 48 2.28 6.09 1.81
CA GLU A 48 2.82 6.62 0.56
C GLU A 48 1.81 6.55 -0.59
N ASP A 49 0.99 5.50 -0.65
CA ASP A 49 -0.05 5.33 -1.66
C ASP A 49 -1.16 6.39 -1.48
N VAL A 50 -1.50 6.72 -0.23
CA VAL A 50 -2.46 7.80 0.11
C VAL A 50 -1.89 9.17 -0.24
N ILE A 51 -0.61 9.41 -0.01
CA ILE A 51 0.03 10.68 -0.38
C ILE A 51 0.01 10.84 -1.92
N ILE A 52 0.26 9.77 -2.68
CA ILE A 52 0.22 9.78 -4.15
C ILE A 52 -1.20 10.10 -4.66
N SER A 53 -2.26 9.56 -4.05
CA SER A 53 -3.64 9.84 -4.51
C SER A 53 -4.01 11.33 -4.42
N THR A 54 -3.40 12.06 -3.48
CA THR A 54 -3.63 13.50 -3.27
C THR A 54 -2.84 14.43 -4.19
N HIS A 55 -2.02 13.91 -5.12
CA HIS A 55 -1.08 14.71 -5.93
C HIS A 55 -1.72 15.82 -6.77
N ARG A 56 -3.04 15.76 -7.05
CA ARG A 56 -3.77 16.81 -7.78
C ARG A 56 -3.92 18.10 -6.97
N ASN A 57 -3.68 18.06 -5.66
CA ASN A 57 -3.76 19.22 -4.78
C ASN A 57 -2.53 19.24 -3.87
N GLU A 58 -1.57 20.12 -4.18
CA GLU A 58 -0.30 20.20 -3.44
C GLU A 58 -0.51 20.54 -1.95
N ASN A 59 -1.49 21.38 -1.63
CA ASN A 59 -1.78 21.72 -0.23
C ASN A 59 -2.28 20.50 0.57
N LEU A 60 -3.12 19.68 -0.07
CA LEU A 60 -3.60 18.44 0.53
C LEU A 60 -2.47 17.41 0.65
N ALA A 61 -1.63 17.28 -0.38
CA ALA A 61 -0.46 16.39 -0.35
C ALA A 61 0.53 16.80 0.74
N ALA A 62 0.84 18.09 0.88
CA ALA A 62 1.68 18.62 1.96
C ALA A 62 1.08 18.32 3.34
N SER A 63 -0.24 18.48 3.49
CA SER A 63 -0.94 18.15 4.74
C SER A 63 -0.87 16.66 5.07
N ALA A 64 -1.06 15.78 4.08
CA ALA A 64 -0.95 14.33 4.25
C ALA A 64 0.48 13.88 4.60
N ARG A 65 1.50 14.48 3.98
CA ARG A 65 2.93 14.25 4.31
C ARG A 65 3.23 14.68 5.74
N SER A 66 2.85 15.91 6.11
CA SER A 66 3.02 16.43 7.47
C SER A 66 2.34 15.53 8.51
N PHE A 67 1.13 15.04 8.23
CA PHE A 67 0.44 14.09 9.11
C PHE A 67 1.23 12.78 9.25
N CYS A 68 1.77 12.23 8.17
CA CYS A 68 2.61 11.03 8.19
C CYS A 68 3.87 11.22 9.07
N ASP A 69 4.56 12.36 8.94
CA ASP A 69 5.76 12.67 9.72
C ASP A 69 5.44 12.78 11.23
N ASN A 70 4.29 13.38 11.56
CA ASN A 70 3.80 13.48 12.93
C ASN A 70 3.45 12.10 13.55
N LEU A 71 3.00 11.13 12.74
CA LEU A 71 2.78 9.76 13.21
C LEU A 71 4.11 9.02 13.44
N ALA A 72 5.10 9.21 12.58
CA ALA A 72 6.41 8.57 12.70
C ALA A 72 7.17 9.01 13.96
N THR A 73 7.00 10.26 14.38
CA THR A 73 7.61 10.81 15.61
C THR A 73 6.90 10.37 16.90
N LYS A 74 5.63 9.93 16.80
CA LYS A 74 4.80 9.50 17.95
C LYS A 74 4.58 7.99 18.02
N ALA A 75 4.95 7.23 17.00
CA ALA A 75 4.80 5.78 17.02
C ALA A 75 5.71 5.19 18.11
N PRO A 76 5.18 4.43 19.09
CA PRO A 76 6.03 3.58 19.93
C PRO A 76 6.75 2.64 18.98
N LYS A 77 8.09 2.74 18.91
CA LYS A 77 8.94 1.85 18.11
C LYS A 77 8.53 0.42 18.43
N SER A 78 7.76 -0.23 17.55
CA SER A 78 7.34 -1.61 17.80
C SER A 78 8.61 -2.42 17.90
N GLU A 79 8.89 -2.99 19.07
CA GLU A 79 10.00 -3.91 19.30
C GLU A 79 9.73 -5.21 18.51
N ARG A 80 9.84 -5.15 17.18
CA ARG A 80 10.07 -6.35 16.39
C ARG A 80 11.53 -6.70 16.55
N ARG A 81 11.79 -7.46 17.62
CA ARG A 81 13.06 -8.13 17.91
C ARG A 81 13.65 -8.71 16.62
N PRO A 82 14.92 -8.40 16.28
CA PRO A 82 15.64 -9.21 15.31
C PRO A 82 15.88 -10.57 15.93
N ARG A 83 15.28 -11.66 15.41
CA ARG A 83 15.79 -13.01 15.69
C ARG A 83 17.08 -13.20 14.90
N ARG A 84 18.19 -12.64 15.41
CA ARG A 84 19.53 -13.14 15.13
C ARG A 84 19.82 -14.25 16.15
N SER A 85 19.55 -15.50 15.80
CA SER A 85 20.21 -16.63 16.46
C SER A 85 21.48 -16.95 15.67
N LYS A 86 22.58 -16.29 16.02
CA LYS A 86 23.91 -16.84 15.78
C LYS A 86 24.27 -17.65 17.02
N LEU A 87 24.07 -18.96 16.97
CA LEU A 87 24.81 -19.89 17.82
C LEU A 87 25.66 -20.73 16.89
N LEU A 88 26.96 -20.45 16.95
CA LEU A 88 28.02 -21.27 16.44
C LEU A 88 28.17 -22.44 17.43
N ILE A 89 27.86 -23.67 17.02
CA ILE A 89 28.43 -24.87 17.61
C ILE A 89 28.85 -25.79 16.46
N THR A 90 30.09 -26.22 16.56
CA THR A 90 30.97 -26.91 15.64
C THR A 90 30.61 -28.38 15.39
N ASP A 91 30.94 -28.84 14.19
CA ASP A 91 31.37 -30.18 13.72
C ASP A 91 30.64 -31.44 14.21
N ASP A 92 30.07 -32.20 13.25
CA ASP A 92 30.56 -33.57 12.96
C ASP A 92 29.96 -34.15 11.65
N LYS A 93 30.83 -34.26 10.64
CA LYS A 93 31.12 -35.43 9.78
C LYS A 93 30.03 -36.52 9.58
N ALA A 94 29.46 -36.59 8.37
CA ALA A 94 29.24 -37.84 7.63
C ALA A 94 28.85 -37.57 6.17
N ALA A 95 29.32 -38.45 5.28
CA ALA A 95 29.42 -38.28 3.83
C ALA A 95 28.13 -38.46 3.02
N SER A 96 28.02 -37.72 1.92
CA SER A 96 27.45 -38.13 0.62
C SER A 96 27.71 -36.97 -0.38
N SER A 97 28.85 -36.90 -1.06
CA SER A 97 29.22 -37.58 -2.32
C SER A 97 28.28 -37.31 -3.50
N LEU A 98 28.91 -36.89 -4.62
CA LEU A 98 28.46 -36.78 -6.02
C LEU A 98 27.69 -35.48 -6.37
N ASP A 99 27.94 -34.74 -7.45
CA ASP A 99 29.04 -34.59 -8.40
C ASP A 99 28.76 -33.28 -9.17
N LEU A 100 29.81 -32.64 -9.67
CA LEU A 100 29.76 -31.48 -10.58
C LEU A 100 29.28 -31.93 -11.96
N GLU A 101 28.33 -31.22 -12.58
CA GLU A 101 28.32 -31.02 -14.03
C GLU A 101 27.85 -29.59 -14.36
N ASP A 102 28.74 -28.88 -15.04
CA ASP A 102 28.54 -27.58 -15.67
C ASP A 102 27.46 -27.67 -16.77
N GLN A 103 26.63 -26.62 -16.87
CA GLN A 103 26.00 -26.28 -18.15
C GLN A 103 26.05 -24.76 -18.34
N GLU A 104 27.01 -24.36 -19.18
CA GLU A 104 26.93 -23.17 -20.02
C GLU A 104 25.64 -23.18 -20.86
N GLN A 105 25.11 -21.98 -21.13
CA GLN A 105 24.46 -21.49 -22.37
C GLN A 105 23.32 -20.52 -22.06
N GLU A 106 23.14 -19.35 -22.69
CA GLU A 106 24.01 -18.48 -23.48
C GLU A 106 23.51 -17.04 -23.27
N ASP A 107 24.47 -16.11 -23.27
CA ASP A 107 24.28 -14.68 -23.44
C ASP A 107 23.88 -14.40 -24.89
N ILE A 108 22.69 -13.83 -25.13
CA ILE A 108 22.34 -13.24 -26.43
C ILE A 108 21.93 -11.78 -26.22
N THR A 109 22.92 -10.91 -26.39
CA THR A 109 22.71 -9.49 -26.71
C THR A 109 22.46 -9.35 -28.22
N PRO A 110 21.47 -8.54 -28.66
CA PRO A 110 21.44 -8.05 -30.03
C PRO A 110 22.08 -6.65 -30.08
N THR A 111 23.17 -6.53 -30.84
CA THR A 111 23.72 -5.26 -31.34
C THR A 111 23.34 -5.17 -32.81
N ASP A 112 22.44 -4.25 -33.17
CA ASP A 112 22.63 -3.09 -34.08
C ASP A 112 21.29 -2.32 -34.17
#